data_AF-A0A9P5TRP7-F1
#
_entry.id   AF-A0A9P5TRP7-F1
#
_cell.length_a   1.000
_cell.length_b   1.000
_cell.length_c   1.000
_cell.angle_alpha   90.00
_cell.angle_beta   90.00
_cell.angle_gamma   90.00
#
_symmetry.space_group_name_H-M   'P 1'
#
loop_
_entity.id
_entity.type
_entity.pdbx_description
1 polymer ?
#
loop_
_entity_poly.entity_id
_entity_poly.type
_entity_poly.pdbx_seq_one_letter_code
_entity_poly.pdbx_strand_id
1 'polypeptide(L)'
;MSVKFNCYFPAEKPFFFVIKVDSNSMIVELLEEIAVELKDYGREFKRTDLHLFKTDVPTKPKGTLLERALQWLHEQPADSELDEMDSLSLAFPHGPHPINHLKLDIIVADAEVLEMVDGLGDPYDVYKRKVKKALNECLNNRLSLPSPSELAKKPEKLDEVFGGEEHGIHIGRPGGAPAAIFNPALAALQQSLGDLEQVDISEDEASQAANYIRCAVKFYASEDLHQKAIKELVDAAIGETGEWQRPVNMAHGHDITPDRCWRYDPFVLELKNTLGVYGDALLQAIIDYSRIVSEDEYKPFRETCNFPIVLIGVTANRLEISIAVCVGPIYVTKLLTLDLSFGFHASDNVIQLARVFKILSRHRVELKNYYRNFENSTPPRLSCLFPNPTPIDPSKPLPKLTYRQFLSRAGQPTPDLVDLGGCTTAMYVATLDDTSEEVIVKFTARYNEAAHHLLAKAELAPKLYFCERVVGDLYMVVMERVSGISVWQLQQDKTPIPEIVLTKVKEAVRLLHQKDLVFGDLRSNNILYVLVENRVVLVDFDWPGKDGEGRYPATLNRSTDMSNTWHKWVLPHGVMHKEHDLWLMEQLKVLCKPNV
;
A
#
# COMPACT_ATOMS: atom_id res chain seq x y z
N MET A 1 9.40 -39.61 39.70
CA MET A 1 9.68 -40.69 38.70
C MET A 1 9.61 -40.05 37.33
N SER A 2 10.62 -40.16 36.48
CA SER A 2 10.65 -39.35 35.26
C SER A 2 9.77 -39.93 34.14
N VAL A 3 8.96 -39.06 33.52
CA VAL A 3 8.06 -39.35 32.40
C VAL A 3 8.55 -38.66 31.13
N LYS A 4 8.12 -39.16 29.96
CA LYS A 4 8.51 -38.62 28.64
C LYS A 4 7.27 -38.16 27.88
N PHE A 5 7.27 -36.91 27.42
CA PHE A 5 6.18 -36.32 26.63
C PHE A 5 6.61 -36.18 25.17
N ASN A 6 5.78 -36.63 24.24
CA ASN A 6 5.92 -36.37 22.82
C ASN A 6 5.35 -34.98 22.51
N CYS A 7 6.24 -34.03 22.25
CA CYS A 7 5.89 -32.64 21.98
C CYS A 7 6.00 -32.32 20.48
N TYR A 8 5.14 -31.43 20.01
CA TYR A 8 5.20 -30.92 18.65
C TYR A 8 5.00 -29.41 18.61
N PHE A 9 5.88 -28.73 17.90
CA PHE A 9 5.80 -27.30 17.62
C PHE A 9 5.44 -27.13 16.14
N PRO A 10 4.18 -26.86 15.78
CA PRO A 10 3.67 -26.85 14.40
C PRO A 10 3.87 -25.48 13.72
N ALA A 11 5.04 -24.86 13.89
CA ALA A 11 5.42 -23.63 13.20
C ALA A 11 5.79 -23.89 11.72
N GLU A 12 6.15 -22.83 10.96
CA GLU A 12 6.56 -22.97 9.54
C GLU A 12 7.70 -23.98 9.34
N LYS A 13 8.60 -24.06 10.31
CA LYS A 13 9.58 -25.14 10.45
C LYS A 13 9.12 -26.04 11.59
N PRO A 14 8.32 -27.08 11.31
CA PRO A 14 7.75 -27.90 12.36
C PRO A 14 8.83 -28.73 13.04
N PHE A 15 8.73 -28.83 14.37
CA PHE A 15 9.70 -29.55 15.18
C PHE A 15 9.01 -30.55 16.11
N PHE A 16 9.44 -31.82 16.04
CA PHE A 16 9.00 -32.87 16.95
C PHE A 16 10.15 -33.20 17.89
N PHE A 17 9.87 -33.25 19.18
CA PHE A 17 10.86 -33.50 20.22
C PHE A 17 10.23 -34.21 21.42
N VAL A 18 11.08 -34.74 22.30
CA VAL A 18 10.63 -35.50 23.47
C VAL A 18 11.23 -34.90 24.72
N ILE A 19 10.39 -34.40 25.62
CA ILE A 19 10.84 -33.83 26.89
C ILE A 19 10.74 -34.86 28.01
N LYS A 20 11.74 -34.85 28.88
CA LYS A 20 11.83 -35.75 30.03
C LYS A 20 11.80 -34.92 31.32
N VAL A 21 10.74 -35.06 32.10
CA VAL A 21 10.50 -34.30 33.35
C VAL A 21 10.11 -35.23 34.50
N ASP A 22 10.17 -34.81 35.76
CA ASP A 22 9.64 -35.60 36.87
C ASP A 22 8.09 -35.54 36.89
N SER A 23 7.45 -36.68 37.16
CA SER A 23 5.97 -36.77 37.25
C SER A 23 5.35 -35.91 38.35
N ASN A 24 6.14 -35.51 39.36
CA ASN A 24 5.69 -34.64 40.43
C ASN A 24 5.95 -33.15 40.17
N SER A 25 6.56 -32.80 39.04
CA SER A 25 6.83 -31.42 38.66
C SER A 25 5.56 -30.65 38.28
N MET A 26 5.65 -29.33 38.32
CA MET A 26 4.61 -28.40 37.86
C MET A 26 4.69 -28.19 36.34
N ILE A 27 3.61 -27.72 35.72
CA ILE A 27 3.61 -27.38 34.27
C ILE A 27 4.68 -26.32 33.94
N VAL A 28 4.91 -25.36 34.84
CA VAL A 28 6.03 -24.40 34.70
C VAL A 28 7.38 -25.07 34.44
N GLU A 29 7.73 -26.13 35.16
CA GLU A 29 9.01 -26.82 35.00
C GLU A 29 9.10 -27.52 33.64
N LEU A 30 7.97 -28.06 33.17
CA LEU A 30 7.88 -28.63 31.83
C LEU A 30 8.06 -27.55 30.73
N LEU A 31 7.46 -26.37 30.92
CA LEU A 31 7.59 -25.24 30.00
C LEU A 31 9.05 -24.77 29.91
N GLU A 32 9.75 -24.71 31.04
CA GLU A 32 11.19 -24.37 31.08
C GLU A 32 12.04 -25.36 30.30
N GLU A 33 11.81 -26.67 30.45
CA GLU A 33 12.51 -27.71 29.67
C GLU A 33 12.18 -27.63 28.17
N ILE A 34 10.92 -27.36 27.81
CA ILE A 34 10.50 -27.14 26.42
C ILE A 34 11.22 -25.91 25.83
N ALA A 35 11.30 -24.82 26.57
CA ALA A 35 11.96 -23.60 26.12
C ALA A 35 13.47 -23.81 25.89
N VAL A 36 14.14 -24.61 26.72
CA VAL A 36 15.54 -25.00 26.54
C VAL A 36 15.73 -25.82 25.26
N GLU A 37 14.91 -26.85 25.04
CA GLU A 37 14.99 -27.71 23.85
C GLU A 37 14.76 -26.91 22.55
N LEU A 38 13.78 -25.99 22.57
CA LEU A 38 13.52 -25.10 21.44
C LEU A 38 14.66 -24.10 21.19
N LYS A 39 15.34 -23.66 22.27
CA LYS A 39 16.54 -22.81 22.17
C LYS A 39 17.70 -23.53 21.51
N ASP A 40 17.95 -24.79 21.88
CA ASP A 40 19.00 -25.61 21.26
C ASP A 40 18.73 -25.89 19.77
N TYR A 41 17.45 -25.82 19.36
CA TYR A 41 17.03 -25.87 17.96
C TYR A 41 17.16 -24.52 17.20
N GLY A 42 17.67 -23.48 17.87
CA GLY A 42 17.96 -22.17 17.28
C GLY A 42 16.81 -21.16 17.33
N ARG A 43 15.85 -21.33 18.25
CA ARG A 43 14.76 -20.37 18.47
C ARG A 43 14.74 -19.90 19.94
N GLU A 44 15.00 -18.62 20.19
CA GLU A 44 14.89 -18.05 21.54
C GLU A 44 13.47 -17.57 21.83
N PHE A 45 12.91 -17.99 22.96
CA PHE A 45 11.56 -17.62 23.42
C PHE A 45 11.60 -17.08 24.84
N LYS A 46 10.70 -16.14 25.18
CA LYS A 46 10.38 -15.91 26.59
C LYS A 46 9.31 -16.91 27.00
N ARG A 47 9.35 -17.33 28.27
CA ARG A 47 8.37 -18.26 28.84
C ARG A 47 6.92 -17.81 28.64
N THR A 48 6.66 -16.51 28.76
CA THR A 48 5.32 -15.91 28.59
C THR A 48 4.77 -16.01 27.17
N ASP A 49 5.59 -16.43 26.21
CA ASP A 49 5.25 -16.44 24.79
C ASP A 49 4.81 -17.84 24.32
N LEU A 50 4.86 -18.85 25.20
CA LEU A 50 4.54 -20.24 24.88
C LEU A 50 3.27 -20.71 25.58
N HIS A 51 2.38 -21.30 24.80
CA HIS A 51 1.15 -21.95 25.22
C HIS A 51 1.29 -23.48 25.01
N LEU A 52 0.89 -24.26 26.00
CA LEU A 52 0.96 -25.72 25.95
C LEU A 52 -0.44 -26.31 25.90
N PHE A 53 -0.71 -27.13 24.88
CA PHE A 53 -2.02 -27.77 24.70
C PHE A 53 -1.88 -29.28 24.81
N LYS A 54 -2.64 -29.87 25.73
CA LYS A 54 -2.76 -31.32 25.87
C LYS A 54 -3.58 -31.89 24.72
N THR A 55 -2.99 -32.83 23.99
CA THR A 55 -3.58 -33.39 22.76
C THR A 55 -3.47 -34.91 22.69
N ASP A 56 -4.08 -35.50 21.67
CA ASP A 56 -3.96 -36.91 21.32
C ASP A 56 -3.75 -37.15 19.81
N VAL A 57 -3.32 -36.11 19.07
CA VAL A 57 -3.12 -36.14 17.61
C VAL A 57 -2.13 -37.26 17.22
N PRO A 58 -2.47 -38.15 16.27
CA PRO A 58 -1.56 -39.19 15.81
C PRO A 58 -0.29 -38.62 15.14
N THR A 59 0.90 -39.10 15.48
CA THR A 59 2.18 -38.70 14.86
C THR A 59 2.39 -39.25 13.44
N LYS A 60 1.52 -40.17 13.00
CA LYS A 60 1.58 -40.81 11.68
C LYS A 60 0.25 -40.63 10.92
N PRO A 61 0.30 -40.41 9.59
CA PRO A 61 1.51 -40.22 8.77
C PRO A 61 2.19 -38.87 9.04
N LYS A 62 3.52 -38.83 8.89
CA LYS A 62 4.33 -37.63 9.19
C LYS A 62 4.02 -36.46 8.24
N GLY A 63 3.69 -36.76 6.99
CA GLY A 63 3.46 -35.74 5.95
C GLY A 63 2.28 -34.81 6.24
N THR A 64 1.27 -35.27 6.98
CA THR A 64 0.09 -34.45 7.34
C THR A 64 0.06 -34.09 8.83
N LEU A 65 1.16 -34.27 9.56
CA LEU A 65 1.18 -34.00 11.00
C LEU A 65 1.01 -32.50 11.29
N LEU A 66 1.63 -31.63 10.49
CA LEU A 66 1.50 -30.18 10.62
C LEU A 66 0.04 -29.74 10.46
N GLU A 67 -0.58 -30.09 9.34
CA GLU A 67 -1.99 -29.78 9.04
C GLU A 67 -2.93 -30.29 10.12
N ARG A 68 -2.74 -31.53 10.59
CA ARG A 68 -3.59 -32.12 11.64
C ARG A 68 -3.39 -31.48 13.00
N ALA A 69 -2.18 -31.05 13.34
CA ALA A 69 -1.90 -30.35 14.59
C ALA A 69 -2.53 -28.95 14.59
N LEU A 70 -2.41 -28.21 13.49
CA LEU A 70 -3.05 -26.89 13.34
C LEU A 70 -4.58 -27.00 13.31
N GLN A 71 -5.13 -28.00 12.60
CA GLN A 71 -6.58 -28.26 12.62
C GLN A 71 -7.06 -28.58 14.03
N TRP A 72 -6.32 -29.39 14.77
CA TRP A 72 -6.68 -29.72 16.15
C TRP A 72 -6.63 -28.50 17.06
N LEU A 73 -5.62 -27.62 16.92
CA LEU A 73 -5.56 -26.35 17.67
C LEU A 73 -6.76 -25.45 17.33
N HIS A 74 -7.18 -25.42 16.06
CA HIS A 74 -8.36 -24.67 15.63
C HIS A 74 -9.65 -25.17 16.27
N GLU A 75 -9.76 -26.48 16.49
CA GLU A 75 -10.94 -27.16 17.05
C GLU A 75 -10.78 -27.54 18.53
N GLN A 76 -9.77 -27.00 19.20
CA GLN A 76 -9.32 -27.51 20.49
C GLN A 76 -10.40 -27.42 21.58
N PRO A 77 -10.51 -28.43 22.48
CA PRO A 77 -11.40 -28.35 23.64
C PRO A 77 -11.04 -27.18 24.57
N ALA A 78 -12.04 -26.58 25.23
CA ALA A 78 -11.83 -25.44 26.13
C ALA A 78 -10.84 -25.71 27.28
N ASP A 79 -10.77 -26.96 27.77
CA ASP A 79 -9.90 -27.36 28.89
C ASP A 79 -8.58 -28.01 28.42
N SER A 80 -8.18 -27.78 27.17
CA SER A 80 -6.99 -28.41 26.60
C SER A 80 -5.70 -27.62 26.82
N GLU A 81 -5.79 -26.31 27.05
CA GLU A 81 -4.64 -25.47 27.42
C GLU A 81 -4.21 -25.77 28.86
N LEU A 82 -2.90 -25.94 29.07
CA LEU A 82 -2.32 -26.29 30.36
C LEU A 82 -1.97 -25.03 31.14
N ASP A 83 -2.50 -24.89 32.36
CA ASP A 83 -2.15 -23.80 33.27
C ASP A 83 -0.78 -24.05 33.89
N GLU A 84 0.11 -23.04 33.86
CA GLU A 84 1.45 -23.13 34.43
C GLU A 84 1.46 -23.46 35.93
N MET A 85 0.37 -23.13 36.64
CA MET A 85 0.18 -23.36 38.07
C MET A 85 -0.36 -24.75 38.41
N ASP A 86 -0.69 -25.57 37.41
CA ASP A 86 -1.12 -26.94 37.63
C ASP A 86 0.06 -27.90 37.83
N SER A 87 -0.19 -29.00 38.54
CA SER A 87 0.75 -30.11 38.63
C SER A 87 0.63 -31.03 37.43
N LEU A 88 1.74 -31.62 36.96
CA LEU A 88 1.70 -32.57 35.84
C LEU A 88 0.81 -33.78 36.11
N SER A 89 0.75 -34.24 37.35
CA SER A 89 -0.10 -35.36 37.77
C SER A 89 -1.60 -35.02 37.71
N LEU A 90 -1.97 -33.74 37.87
CA LEU A 90 -3.34 -33.27 37.70
C LEU A 90 -3.70 -33.18 36.22
N ALA A 91 -2.84 -32.57 35.41
CA ALA A 91 -3.03 -32.43 33.96
C ALA A 91 -3.00 -33.79 33.22
N PHE A 92 -2.16 -34.73 33.67
CA PHE A 92 -1.97 -36.06 33.10
C PHE A 92 -2.14 -37.17 34.16
N PRO A 93 -3.38 -37.45 34.61
CA PRO A 93 -3.65 -38.40 35.69
C PRO A 93 -3.26 -39.85 35.36
N HIS A 94 -3.13 -40.17 34.06
CA HIS A 94 -2.68 -41.46 33.55
C HIS A 94 -1.27 -41.41 32.94
N GLY A 95 -0.58 -40.28 33.11
CA GLY A 95 0.68 -39.99 32.43
C GLY A 95 0.51 -39.71 30.93
N PRO A 96 1.63 -39.51 30.21
CA PRO A 96 1.65 -39.36 28.76
C PRO A 96 1.21 -40.65 28.06
N HIS A 97 0.83 -40.55 26.79
CA HIS A 97 0.47 -41.67 25.96
C HIS A 97 1.61 -42.70 25.91
N PRO A 98 1.29 -44.00 25.98
CA PRO A 98 2.28 -45.06 25.76
C PRO A 98 3.04 -44.87 24.44
N ILE A 99 4.36 -45.09 24.45
CA ILE A 99 5.25 -44.85 23.29
C ILE A 99 4.78 -45.59 22.03
N ASN A 100 4.12 -46.74 22.18
CA ASN A 100 3.57 -47.55 21.08
C ASN A 100 2.28 -46.99 20.47
N HIS A 101 1.62 -46.01 21.08
CA HIS A 101 0.37 -45.43 20.57
C HIS A 101 0.63 -44.38 19.47
N LEU A 102 1.88 -43.94 19.28
CA LEU A 102 2.28 -43.01 18.22
C LEU A 102 1.42 -41.73 18.22
N LYS A 103 1.09 -41.18 19.39
CA LYS A 103 0.34 -39.93 19.57
C LYS A 103 1.21 -38.82 20.15
N LEU A 104 0.86 -37.58 19.83
CA LEU A 104 1.34 -36.40 20.54
C LEU A 104 0.71 -36.35 21.93
N ASP A 105 1.47 -35.88 22.90
CA ASP A 105 0.97 -35.55 24.22
C ASP A 105 0.69 -34.06 24.35
N ILE A 106 1.57 -33.25 23.73
CA ILE A 106 1.57 -31.80 23.86
C ILE A 106 1.81 -31.15 22.49
N ILE A 107 0.97 -30.20 22.14
CA ILE A 107 1.25 -29.22 21.09
C ILE A 107 1.72 -27.94 21.78
N VAL A 108 2.84 -27.40 21.32
CA VAL A 108 3.40 -26.12 21.76
C VAL A 108 2.99 -25.08 20.73
N ALA A 109 2.40 -23.97 21.16
CA ALA A 109 2.06 -22.86 20.29
C ALA A 109 2.64 -21.56 20.84
N ASP A 110 3.22 -20.75 19.97
CA ASP A 110 3.55 -19.36 20.24
C ASP A 110 2.63 -18.45 19.42
N ALA A 111 2.90 -17.14 19.42
CA ALA A 111 2.16 -16.20 18.60
C ALA A 111 2.19 -16.53 17.09
N GLU A 112 3.29 -17.12 16.57
CA GLU A 112 3.39 -17.57 15.17
C GLU A 112 2.38 -18.70 14.89
N VAL A 113 2.37 -19.72 15.74
CA VAL A 113 1.47 -20.87 15.59
C VAL A 113 0.01 -20.46 15.74
N LEU A 114 -0.33 -19.62 16.70
CA LEU A 114 -1.70 -19.12 16.87
C LEU A 114 -2.16 -18.31 15.66
N GLU A 115 -1.27 -17.50 15.06
CA GLU A 115 -1.58 -16.79 13.81
C GLU A 115 -1.82 -17.75 12.63
N MET A 116 -1.07 -18.86 12.55
CA MET A 116 -1.31 -19.91 11.54
C MET A 116 -2.67 -20.60 11.72
N VAL A 117 -3.12 -20.76 12.96
CA VAL A 117 -4.43 -21.34 13.30
C VAL A 117 -5.57 -20.38 12.93
N ASP A 118 -5.40 -19.09 13.19
CA ASP A 118 -6.36 -18.04 12.79
C ASP A 118 -6.56 -17.98 11.26
N GLY A 119 -5.48 -18.21 10.51
CA GLY A 119 -5.49 -18.19 9.04
C GLY A 119 -5.95 -19.50 8.39
N LEU A 120 -6.31 -20.51 9.17
CA LEU A 120 -6.60 -21.84 8.65
C LEU A 120 -7.84 -21.84 7.74
N GLY A 121 -7.69 -22.37 6.52
CA GLY A 121 -8.74 -22.37 5.50
C GLY A 121 -8.73 -21.15 4.56
N ASP A 122 -7.93 -20.12 4.83
CA ASP A 122 -7.71 -19.01 3.90
C ASP A 122 -6.57 -19.35 2.92
N PRO A 123 -6.84 -19.49 1.60
CA PRO A 123 -5.79 -19.79 0.62
C PRO A 123 -4.73 -18.68 0.50
N TYR A 124 -4.99 -17.49 1.05
CA TYR A 124 -4.08 -16.35 1.05
C TYR A 124 -3.39 -16.10 2.41
N ASP A 125 -3.55 -16.95 3.42
CA ASP A 125 -2.95 -16.75 4.76
C ASP A 125 -1.43 -16.55 4.69
N VAL A 126 -0.71 -17.49 4.06
CA VAL A 126 0.75 -17.43 3.92
C VAL A 126 1.19 -16.13 3.23
N TYR A 127 0.42 -15.68 2.25
CA TYR A 127 0.66 -14.41 1.57
C TYR A 127 0.47 -13.23 2.54
N LYS A 128 -0.65 -13.20 3.28
CA LYS A 128 -0.98 -12.13 4.24
C LYS A 128 0.07 -12.02 5.35
N ARG A 129 0.54 -13.14 5.91
CA ARG A 129 1.61 -13.14 6.93
C ARG A 129 2.91 -12.56 6.41
N LYS A 130 3.29 -12.87 5.17
CA LYS A 130 4.48 -12.25 4.54
C LYS A 130 4.31 -10.75 4.32
N VAL A 131 3.14 -10.31 3.85
CA VAL A 131 2.82 -8.87 3.69
C VAL A 131 2.87 -8.15 5.05
N LYS A 132 2.28 -8.73 6.09
CA LYS A 132 2.32 -8.21 7.46
C LYS A 132 3.76 -8.05 7.96
N LYS A 133 4.61 -9.06 7.73
CA LYS A 133 6.02 -9.02 8.10
C LYS A 133 6.74 -7.87 7.37
N ALA A 134 6.58 -7.78 6.05
CA ALA A 134 7.17 -6.71 5.24
C ALA A 134 6.70 -5.32 5.67
N LEU A 135 5.42 -5.16 6.01
CA LEU A 135 4.84 -3.91 6.53
C LEU A 135 5.49 -3.50 7.86
N ASN A 136 5.62 -4.43 8.79
CA ASN A 136 6.23 -4.15 10.09
C ASN A 136 7.73 -3.83 9.97
N GLU A 137 8.47 -4.56 9.13
CA GLU A 137 9.87 -4.25 8.83
C GLU A 137 10.02 -2.84 8.24
N CYS A 138 9.20 -2.50 7.24
CA CYS A 138 9.18 -1.18 6.61
C CYS A 138 8.95 -0.05 7.62
N LEU A 139 7.94 -0.18 8.50
CA LEU A 139 7.59 0.87 9.46
C LEU A 139 8.59 0.98 10.61
N ASN A 140 9.11 -0.14 11.12
CA ASN A 140 10.06 -0.12 12.24
C ASN A 140 11.40 0.55 11.84
N ASN A 141 11.84 0.39 10.60
CA ASN A 141 13.09 0.99 10.12
C ASN A 141 13.06 2.54 10.17
N ARG A 142 11.86 3.16 10.06
CA ARG A 142 11.70 4.63 10.05
C ARG A 142 11.90 5.31 11.41
N LEU A 143 11.81 4.57 12.53
CA LEU A 143 12.07 5.14 13.85
C LEU A 143 13.54 5.55 14.04
N SER A 144 14.44 4.98 13.22
CA SER A 144 15.86 5.30 13.25
C SER A 144 16.23 6.62 12.55
N LEU A 145 15.26 7.29 11.92
CA LEU A 145 15.49 8.53 11.18
C LEU A 145 15.90 9.69 12.12
N PRO A 146 16.83 10.57 11.68
CA PRO A 146 17.18 11.80 12.40
C PRO A 146 15.96 12.71 12.60
N SER A 147 16.09 13.72 13.47
CA SER A 147 14.97 14.65 13.73
C SER A 147 14.53 15.40 12.46
N PRO A 148 13.23 15.72 12.31
CA PRO A 148 12.69 16.43 11.15
C PRO A 148 13.45 17.72 10.84
N SER A 149 13.77 18.49 11.88
CA SER A 149 14.48 19.76 11.75
C SER A 149 15.95 19.61 11.30
N GLU A 150 16.59 18.47 11.56
CA GLU A 150 17.91 18.17 11.02
C GLU A 150 17.87 17.69 9.57
N LEU A 151 16.90 16.82 9.25
CA LEU A 151 16.71 16.28 7.90
C LEU A 151 16.42 17.41 6.91
N ALA A 152 15.47 18.29 7.23
CA ALA A 152 15.05 19.39 6.36
C ALA A 152 16.12 20.46 6.09
N LYS A 153 17.30 20.39 6.73
CA LYS A 153 18.39 21.37 6.57
C LYS A 153 19.52 20.88 5.66
N LYS A 154 19.59 19.57 5.34
CA LYS A 154 20.72 18.98 4.61
C LYS A 154 20.23 18.16 3.41
N PRO A 155 20.58 18.55 2.17
CA PRO A 155 20.19 17.80 0.98
C PRO A 155 20.60 16.33 1.01
N GLU A 156 21.78 16.00 1.55
CA GLU A 156 22.28 14.62 1.63
C GLU A 156 21.40 13.76 2.53
N LYS A 157 20.94 14.33 3.65
CA LYS A 157 20.01 13.66 4.57
C LYS A 157 18.61 13.51 3.97
N LEU A 158 18.17 14.47 3.15
CA LEU A 158 16.92 14.34 2.40
C LEU A 158 17.02 13.24 1.34
N ASP A 159 18.18 13.07 0.70
CA ASP A 159 18.42 11.99 -0.24
C ASP A 159 18.38 10.62 0.45
N GLU A 160 18.92 10.48 1.67
CA GLU A 160 18.80 9.25 2.46
C GLU A 160 17.34 8.84 2.75
N VAL A 161 16.42 9.82 2.87
CA VAL A 161 15.01 9.57 3.23
C VAL A 161 14.10 9.49 2.00
N PHE A 162 14.34 10.34 1.01
CA PHE A 162 13.47 10.54 -0.16
C PHE A 162 14.13 10.16 -1.50
N GLY A 163 15.44 9.88 -1.53
CA GLY A 163 16.24 9.75 -2.77
C GLY A 163 17.04 8.44 -2.95
N GLY A 164 17.29 7.64 -1.91
CA GLY A 164 18.06 6.37 -1.97
C GLY A 164 17.34 5.18 -2.65
N GLU A 165 18.03 4.07 -2.92
CA GLU A 165 17.51 2.94 -3.73
C GLU A 165 16.24 2.24 -3.18
N GLU A 166 15.91 2.42 -1.89
CA GLU A 166 14.69 1.89 -1.24
C GLU A 166 13.83 3.04 -0.68
N HIS A 167 13.13 3.75 -1.57
CA HIS A 167 12.30 4.91 -1.20
C HIS A 167 11.08 4.48 -0.36
N GLY A 168 11.05 4.88 0.91
CA GLY A 168 9.90 4.64 1.78
C GLY A 168 8.82 5.74 1.71
N ILE A 169 9.14 6.92 1.16
CA ILE A 169 8.27 8.12 1.22
C ILE A 169 8.31 8.85 -0.13
N HIS A 170 7.15 9.03 -0.75
CA HIS A 170 7.00 9.59 -2.09
C HIS A 170 6.31 10.95 -2.06
N ILE A 171 7.07 11.99 -2.39
CA ILE A 171 6.62 13.40 -2.33
C ILE A 171 6.58 14.06 -3.73
N GLY A 172 6.56 13.25 -4.79
CA GLY A 172 6.69 13.72 -6.17
C GLY A 172 8.12 13.66 -6.71
N ARG A 173 9.11 13.22 -5.90
CA ARG A 173 10.52 13.01 -6.28
C ARG A 173 11.17 11.84 -5.48
N PRO A 174 11.08 10.58 -5.94
CA PRO A 174 10.32 10.14 -7.11
C PRO A 174 8.80 10.31 -6.90
N GLY A 175 8.07 10.37 -8.01
CA GLY A 175 6.60 10.36 -7.96
C GLY A 175 6.08 9.06 -7.37
N GLY A 176 4.87 9.08 -6.82
CA GLY A 176 4.18 7.89 -6.33
C GLY A 176 2.70 7.90 -6.74
N ALA A 177 1.96 6.90 -6.28
CA ALA A 177 0.52 6.88 -6.49
C ALA A 177 -0.17 8.07 -5.78
N PRO A 178 -1.23 8.66 -6.36
CA PRO A 178 -1.99 9.70 -5.67
C PRO A 178 -2.62 9.15 -4.39
N ALA A 179 -2.39 9.81 -3.25
CA ALA A 179 -2.90 9.37 -1.94
C ALA A 179 -4.44 9.25 -1.93
N ALA A 180 -5.13 10.06 -2.72
CA ALA A 180 -6.58 10.06 -2.86
C ALA A 180 -7.17 8.72 -3.35
N ILE A 181 -6.41 7.87 -4.05
CA ILE A 181 -6.95 6.57 -4.51
C ILE A 181 -7.11 5.56 -3.37
N PHE A 182 -6.50 5.80 -2.22
CA PHE A 182 -6.48 4.88 -1.07
C PHE A 182 -7.53 5.23 0.00
N ASN A 183 -8.09 6.44 -0.01
CA ASN A 183 -9.03 6.85 1.02
C ASN A 183 -10.11 7.82 0.48
N PRO A 184 -11.41 7.47 0.58
CA PRO A 184 -12.50 8.32 0.10
C PRO A 184 -12.59 9.70 0.75
N ALA A 185 -12.22 9.86 2.03
CA ALA A 185 -12.26 11.17 2.68
C ALA A 185 -11.18 12.11 2.12
N LEU A 186 -10.00 11.58 1.79
CA LEU A 186 -8.94 12.34 1.12
C LEU A 186 -9.32 12.67 -0.33
N ALA A 187 -9.98 11.74 -1.03
CA ALA A 187 -10.52 11.99 -2.36
C ALA A 187 -11.56 13.13 -2.37
N ALA A 188 -12.49 13.12 -1.41
CA ALA A 188 -13.48 14.18 -1.24
C ALA A 188 -12.81 15.55 -0.98
N LEU A 189 -11.77 15.59 -0.14
CA LEU A 189 -10.99 16.81 0.09
C LEU A 189 -10.32 17.31 -1.19
N GLN A 190 -9.67 16.43 -1.96
CA GLN A 190 -9.05 16.80 -3.24
C GLN A 190 -10.07 17.36 -4.23
N GLN A 191 -11.26 16.76 -4.33
CA GLN A 191 -12.33 17.28 -5.21
C GLN A 191 -12.80 18.67 -4.77
N SER A 192 -13.09 18.87 -3.48
CA SER A 192 -13.52 20.17 -2.95
C SER A 192 -12.48 21.27 -3.16
N LEU A 193 -11.19 20.97 -2.98
CA LEU A 193 -10.11 21.93 -3.24
C LEU A 193 -9.88 22.19 -4.73
N GLY A 194 -10.26 21.26 -5.61
CA GLY A 194 -10.18 21.41 -7.06
C GLY A 194 -11.23 22.36 -7.64
N ASP A 195 -12.29 22.68 -6.90
CA ASP A 195 -13.39 23.56 -7.34
C ASP A 195 -13.80 24.55 -6.23
N LEU A 196 -12.85 25.43 -5.86
CA LEU A 196 -13.05 26.40 -4.79
C LEU A 196 -14.23 27.36 -5.05
N GLU A 197 -14.56 27.63 -6.32
CA GLU A 197 -15.57 28.62 -6.69
C GLU A 197 -16.99 28.22 -6.25
N GLN A 198 -17.26 26.93 -6.09
CA GLN A 198 -18.55 26.40 -5.61
C GLN A 198 -18.77 26.58 -4.11
N VAL A 199 -17.77 27.07 -3.37
CA VAL A 199 -17.86 27.22 -1.92
C VAL A 199 -18.28 28.65 -1.57
N ASP A 200 -19.50 28.77 -1.06
CA ASP A 200 -20.05 30.02 -0.50
C ASP A 200 -19.38 30.35 0.84
N ILE A 201 -19.13 31.65 1.07
CA ILE A 201 -18.40 32.16 2.23
C ILE A 201 -19.23 33.18 3.00
N SER A 202 -19.22 33.07 4.33
CA SER A 202 -19.84 34.04 5.22
C SER A 202 -18.92 35.24 5.52
N GLU A 203 -19.48 36.33 6.03
CA GLU A 203 -18.69 37.49 6.46
C GLU A 203 -17.67 37.15 7.56
N ASP A 204 -18.03 36.25 8.47
CA ASP A 204 -17.15 35.78 9.55
C ASP A 204 -15.98 34.97 9.00
N GLU A 205 -16.23 34.05 8.06
CA GLU A 205 -15.20 33.23 7.41
C GLU A 205 -14.21 34.11 6.63
N ALA A 206 -14.72 35.12 5.90
CA ALA A 206 -13.88 36.10 5.21
C ALA A 206 -13.06 36.95 6.20
N SER A 207 -13.66 37.36 7.32
CA SER A 207 -12.98 38.14 8.36
C SER A 207 -11.85 37.35 9.03
N GLN A 208 -12.07 36.07 9.32
CA GLN A 208 -11.04 35.17 9.86
C GLN A 208 -9.87 35.01 8.89
N ALA A 209 -10.15 34.76 7.61
CA ALA A 209 -9.13 34.66 6.57
C ALA A 209 -8.33 35.97 6.40
N ALA A 210 -9.00 37.12 6.42
CA ALA A 210 -8.33 38.42 6.38
C ALA A 210 -7.40 38.67 7.57
N ASN A 211 -7.83 38.29 8.77
CA ASN A 211 -7.00 38.38 9.97
C ASN A 211 -5.78 37.46 9.88
N TYR A 212 -5.95 36.23 9.37
CA TYR A 212 -4.83 35.33 9.12
C TYR A 212 -3.81 35.95 8.16
N ILE A 213 -4.25 36.45 7.00
CA ILE A 213 -3.34 37.06 6.02
C ILE A 213 -2.60 38.25 6.63
N ARG A 214 -3.28 39.11 7.40
CA ARG A 214 -2.64 40.25 8.09
C ARG A 214 -1.56 39.83 9.08
N CYS A 215 -1.66 38.65 9.69
CA CYS A 215 -0.59 38.09 10.50
C CYS A 215 0.50 37.47 9.62
N ALA A 216 0.14 36.62 8.66
CA ALA A 216 1.06 35.87 7.81
C ALA A 216 2.01 36.75 6.98
N VAL A 217 1.59 37.97 6.59
CA VAL A 217 2.44 38.92 5.82
C VAL A 217 3.44 39.71 6.69
N LYS A 218 3.40 39.58 8.01
CA LYS A 218 4.34 40.27 8.90
C LYS A 218 5.65 39.49 9.02
N PHE A 219 6.74 40.21 9.26
CA PHE A 219 8.00 39.61 9.67
C PHE A 219 8.05 39.48 11.19
N TYR A 220 8.39 38.29 11.68
CA TYR A 220 8.54 38.02 13.10
C TYR A 220 10.01 37.80 13.45
N ALA A 221 10.40 38.12 14.68
CA ALA A 221 11.78 37.91 15.16
C ALA A 221 12.08 36.43 15.47
N SER A 222 11.05 35.60 15.68
CA SER A 222 11.18 34.16 15.92
C SER A 222 9.94 33.40 15.47
N GLU A 223 10.08 32.08 15.25
CA GLU A 223 8.98 31.16 14.93
C GLU A 223 7.93 31.12 16.04
N ASP A 224 8.33 31.14 17.32
CA ASP A 224 7.40 31.22 18.46
C ASP A 224 6.47 32.44 18.40
N LEU A 225 6.99 33.60 17.99
CA LEU A 225 6.18 34.82 17.87
C LEU A 225 5.22 34.73 16.67
N HIS A 226 5.67 34.15 15.57
CA HIS A 226 4.81 33.91 14.40
C HIS A 226 3.68 32.92 14.76
N GLN A 227 4.03 31.81 15.40
CA GLN A 227 3.08 30.80 15.87
C GLN A 227 2.04 31.41 16.81
N LYS A 228 2.47 32.18 17.83
CA LYS A 228 1.54 32.88 18.74
C LYS A 228 0.57 33.81 18.01
N ALA A 229 1.00 34.43 16.91
CA ALA A 229 0.17 35.36 16.15
C ALA A 229 -0.87 34.68 15.25
N ILE A 230 -0.64 33.43 14.83
CA ILE A 230 -1.55 32.70 13.93
C ILE A 230 -2.31 31.57 14.61
N LYS A 231 -1.87 31.09 15.78
CA LYS A 231 -2.41 29.90 16.44
C LYS A 231 -3.93 29.91 16.56
N GLU A 232 -4.48 30.93 17.22
CA GLU A 232 -5.94 31.04 17.43
C GLU A 232 -6.71 31.19 16.11
N LEU A 233 -6.10 31.82 15.11
CA LEU A 233 -6.71 32.00 13.78
C LEU A 233 -6.79 30.68 13.02
N VAL A 234 -5.73 29.85 13.07
CA VAL A 234 -5.74 28.51 12.48
C VAL A 234 -6.70 27.61 13.25
N ASP A 235 -6.72 27.64 14.59
CA ASP A 235 -7.66 26.88 15.42
C ASP A 235 -9.11 27.20 15.06
N ALA A 236 -9.44 28.49 14.94
CA ALA A 236 -10.78 28.94 14.55
C ALA A 236 -11.13 28.55 13.10
N ALA A 237 -10.19 28.72 12.17
CA ALA A 237 -10.38 28.41 10.76
C ALA A 237 -10.57 26.91 10.48
N ILE A 238 -9.81 26.06 11.16
CA ILE A 238 -9.98 24.60 11.10
C ILE A 238 -11.22 24.18 11.91
N GLY A 239 -11.62 24.96 12.91
CA GLY A 239 -12.82 24.76 13.73
C GLY A 239 -12.61 23.90 14.97
N GLU A 240 -11.38 23.83 15.49
CA GLU A 240 -11.01 23.11 16.73
C GLU A 240 -9.65 23.55 17.25
N THR A 241 -9.56 23.64 18.58
CA THR A 241 -8.33 23.96 19.28
C THR A 241 -7.33 22.81 19.15
N GLY A 242 -6.10 23.11 18.77
CA GLY A 242 -5.05 22.07 18.61
C GLY A 242 -4.06 22.01 19.76
N GLU A 243 -3.30 20.92 19.79
CA GLU A 243 -2.20 20.73 20.74
C GLU A 243 -0.90 21.26 20.13
N TRP A 244 -0.63 22.54 20.35
CA TRP A 244 0.58 23.20 19.86
C TRP A 244 1.78 22.92 20.76
N GLN A 245 2.95 22.65 20.17
CA GLN A 245 4.23 22.39 20.87
C GLN A 245 4.13 21.27 21.94
N ARG A 246 3.22 20.31 21.75
CA ARG A 246 3.08 19.17 22.65
C ARG A 246 3.73 17.95 22.01
N PRO A 247 4.66 17.27 22.68
CA PRO A 247 5.19 16.01 22.19
C PRO A 247 4.05 15.01 21.96
N VAL A 248 4.07 14.34 20.81
CA VAL A 248 3.08 13.30 20.48
C VAL A 248 3.22 12.11 21.43
N ASN A 249 4.45 11.85 21.89
CA ASN A 249 4.78 10.79 22.84
C ASN A 249 5.30 11.33 24.18
N MET A 250 4.77 10.78 25.28
CA MET A 250 5.24 11.02 26.65
C MET A 250 6.18 9.92 27.17
N ALA A 251 6.36 8.82 26.43
CA ALA A 251 6.90 7.56 26.98
C ALA A 251 8.28 7.13 26.46
N HIS A 252 8.74 7.59 25.28
CA HIS A 252 10.00 7.15 24.68
C HIS A 252 10.81 8.36 24.19
N GLY A 253 12.14 8.32 24.37
CA GLY A 253 13.08 9.44 24.17
C GLY A 253 13.26 9.95 22.73
N HIS A 254 12.23 9.80 21.90
CA HIS A 254 12.10 10.39 20.58
C HIS A 254 11.06 11.52 20.67
N ASP A 255 11.49 12.73 21.03
CA ASP A 255 10.61 13.90 21.06
C ASP A 255 10.16 14.26 19.63
N ILE A 256 9.08 13.65 19.15
CA ILE A 256 8.35 14.09 17.96
C ILE A 256 7.43 15.20 18.44
N THR A 257 7.79 16.44 18.10
CA THR A 257 7.06 17.63 18.52
C THR A 257 6.76 18.46 17.27
N PRO A 258 5.76 18.07 16.48
CA PRO A 258 5.30 18.93 15.40
C PRO A 258 4.85 20.25 16.01
N ASP A 259 4.99 21.36 15.28
CA ASP A 259 4.51 22.67 15.76
C ASP A 259 3.03 22.56 16.17
N ARG A 260 2.28 21.71 15.46
CA ARG A 260 0.98 21.24 15.87
C ARG A 260 0.67 19.83 15.39
N CYS A 261 0.25 19.00 16.33
CA CYS A 261 -0.36 17.70 16.08
C CYS A 261 -1.71 17.66 16.76
N TRP A 262 -2.61 16.84 16.24
CA TRP A 262 -3.79 16.44 16.96
C TRP A 262 -3.73 14.94 17.13
N ARG A 263 -3.50 14.47 18.36
CA ARG A 263 -3.22 13.05 18.67
C ARG A 263 -4.29 12.05 18.19
N TYR A 264 -5.50 12.54 17.92
CA TYR A 264 -6.61 11.81 17.32
C TYR A 264 -7.24 12.55 16.12
N ASP A 265 -6.60 13.62 15.61
CA ASP A 265 -7.11 14.37 14.46
C ASP A 265 -6.16 14.29 13.26
N PRO A 266 -6.72 14.34 12.05
CA PRO A 266 -6.05 13.89 10.85
C PRO A 266 -5.21 15.00 10.22
N PHE A 267 -4.54 15.81 11.04
CA PHE A 267 -3.80 16.99 10.61
C PHE A 267 -2.43 17.06 11.30
N VAL A 268 -1.40 17.38 10.53
CA VAL A 268 -0.08 17.79 11.03
C VAL A 268 0.26 19.14 10.40
N LEU A 269 0.70 20.09 11.22
CA LEU A 269 1.12 21.40 10.76
C LEU A 269 2.52 21.71 11.26
N GLU A 270 3.33 22.18 10.33
CA GLU A 270 4.65 22.74 10.58
C GLU A 270 4.72 24.19 10.10
N LEU A 271 5.48 25.01 10.81
CA LEU A 271 5.66 26.43 10.57
C LEU A 271 7.14 26.77 10.41
N LYS A 272 7.41 27.63 9.43
CA LYS A 272 8.71 28.27 9.24
C LYS A 272 8.53 29.77 9.07
N ASN A 273 9.39 30.54 9.74
CA ASN A 273 9.21 31.99 9.75
C ASN A 273 9.47 32.64 8.38
N THR A 274 10.44 32.13 7.64
CA THR A 274 10.90 32.73 6.37
C THR A 274 11.21 31.66 5.34
N LEU A 275 10.79 31.88 4.09
CA LEU A 275 11.12 31.01 2.96
C LEU A 275 12.63 30.84 2.81
N GLY A 276 13.08 29.59 2.74
CA GLY A 276 14.48 29.23 2.54
C GLY A 276 15.37 29.35 3.77
N VAL A 277 14.80 29.63 4.96
CA VAL A 277 15.55 29.77 6.21
C VAL A 277 15.07 28.71 7.21
N TYR A 278 16.01 27.99 7.83
CA TYR A 278 15.77 26.93 8.82
C TYR A 278 14.99 25.67 8.36
N GLY A 279 14.71 25.55 7.05
CA GLY A 279 14.17 24.34 6.42
C GLY A 279 12.87 24.60 5.66
N ASP A 280 12.21 23.52 5.28
CA ASP A 280 10.90 23.53 4.60
C ASP A 280 9.83 22.97 5.55
N ALA A 281 8.75 23.73 5.75
CA ALA A 281 7.68 23.36 6.67
C ALA A 281 6.97 22.07 6.23
N LEU A 282 6.60 21.96 4.95
CA LEU A 282 5.86 20.80 4.45
C LEU A 282 6.69 19.53 4.53
N LEU A 283 7.99 19.59 4.20
CA LEU A 283 8.89 18.44 4.35
C LEU A 283 9.00 17.99 5.82
N GLN A 284 9.06 18.94 6.77
CA GLN A 284 9.06 18.58 8.19
C GLN A 284 7.76 17.89 8.59
N ALA A 285 6.60 18.39 8.16
CA ALA A 285 5.31 17.78 8.45
C ALA A 285 5.21 16.33 7.91
N ILE A 286 5.78 16.08 6.72
CA ILE A 286 5.85 14.73 6.12
C ILE A 286 6.73 13.80 6.96
N ILE A 287 7.88 14.28 7.43
CA ILE A 287 8.78 13.50 8.28
C ILE A 287 8.13 13.22 9.62
N ASP A 288 7.50 14.21 10.25
CA ASP A 288 6.76 14.03 11.50
C ASP A 288 5.69 12.97 11.36
N TYR A 289 4.86 13.06 10.32
CA TYR A 289 3.87 12.04 10.01
C TYR A 289 4.50 10.64 9.87
N SER A 290 5.61 10.53 9.13
CA SER A 290 6.31 9.25 8.93
C SER A 290 6.80 8.62 10.23
N ARG A 291 7.24 9.45 11.19
CA ARG A 291 7.68 8.99 12.51
C ARG A 291 6.49 8.62 13.39
N ILE A 292 5.42 9.44 13.40
CA ILE A 292 4.18 9.19 14.16
C ILE A 292 3.62 7.81 13.83
N VAL A 293 3.37 7.50 12.54
CA VAL A 293 2.78 6.20 12.15
C VAL A 293 3.68 4.99 12.39
N SER A 294 4.97 5.25 12.63
CA SER A 294 5.97 4.23 12.94
C SER A 294 6.11 3.95 14.44
N GLU A 295 5.49 4.74 15.31
CA GLU A 295 5.55 4.54 16.76
C GLU A 295 4.85 3.26 17.22
N ASP A 296 5.29 2.76 18.37
CA ASP A 296 4.79 1.52 18.96
C ASP A 296 3.29 1.58 19.31
N GLU A 297 2.79 2.78 19.67
CA GLU A 297 1.37 3.00 19.96
C GLU A 297 0.46 2.75 18.74
N TYR A 298 0.98 2.85 17.50
CA TYR A 298 0.22 2.59 16.28
C TYR A 298 0.38 1.18 15.72
N LYS A 299 1.28 0.35 16.27
CA LYS A 299 1.48 -1.05 15.84
C LYS A 299 0.17 -1.84 15.71
N PRO A 300 -0.79 -1.76 16.67
CA PRO A 300 -2.04 -2.51 16.58
C PRO A 300 -2.92 -2.15 15.37
N PHE A 301 -2.72 -0.97 14.76
CA PHE A 301 -3.57 -0.45 13.68
C PHE A 301 -2.96 -0.59 12.30
N ARG A 302 -1.68 -0.97 12.19
CA ARG A 302 -0.95 -1.01 10.90
C ARG A 302 -1.61 -1.92 9.86
N GLU A 303 -2.24 -3.00 10.30
CA GLU A 303 -2.90 -3.95 9.42
C GLU A 303 -4.30 -3.52 8.99
N THR A 304 -4.88 -2.49 9.61
CA THR A 304 -6.31 -2.20 9.47
C THR A 304 -6.58 -0.75 9.09
N CYS A 305 -5.60 0.15 9.28
CA CYS A 305 -5.67 1.56 8.92
C CYS A 305 -4.50 1.95 8.01
N ASN A 306 -4.75 2.80 7.01
CA ASN A 306 -3.71 3.41 6.17
C ASN A 306 -3.35 4.84 6.59
N PHE A 307 -3.76 5.24 7.79
CA PHE A 307 -3.42 6.51 8.44
C PHE A 307 -3.61 7.75 7.54
N PRO A 308 -4.81 7.97 6.97
CA PRO A 308 -5.06 9.13 6.11
C PRO A 308 -4.90 10.44 6.88
N ILE A 309 -4.14 11.38 6.30
CA ILE A 309 -3.80 12.64 6.97
C ILE A 309 -3.75 13.82 6.00
N VAL A 310 -3.98 15.03 6.53
CA VAL A 310 -3.74 16.31 5.89
C VAL A 310 -2.47 16.93 6.47
N LEU A 311 -1.53 17.31 5.61
CA LEU A 311 -0.27 17.94 5.98
C LEU A 311 -0.29 19.41 5.58
N ILE A 312 -0.03 20.29 6.53
CA ILE A 312 -0.05 21.75 6.34
C ILE A 312 1.35 22.31 6.55
N GLY A 313 1.91 22.94 5.53
CA GLY A 313 3.12 23.73 5.63
C GLY A 313 2.79 25.21 5.65
N VAL A 314 3.20 25.93 6.69
CA VAL A 314 3.13 27.39 6.75
C VAL A 314 4.54 27.95 6.68
N THR A 315 4.90 28.63 5.60
CA THR A 315 6.22 29.27 5.50
C THR A 315 6.08 30.74 5.13
N ALA A 316 6.41 31.65 6.05
CA ALA A 316 6.11 33.07 5.92
C ALA A 316 4.62 33.30 5.56
N ASN A 317 4.36 33.91 4.40
CA ASN A 317 3.02 34.15 3.86
C ASN A 317 2.52 33.04 2.91
N ARG A 318 3.23 31.92 2.79
CA ARG A 318 2.84 30.77 1.97
C ARG A 318 2.14 29.71 2.81
N LEU A 319 1.00 29.23 2.30
CA LEU A 319 0.28 28.08 2.83
C LEU A 319 0.33 26.93 1.82
N GLU A 320 0.72 25.74 2.28
CA GLU A 320 0.78 24.52 1.48
C GLU A 320 -0.07 23.44 2.11
N ILE A 321 -0.89 22.76 1.30
CA ILE A 321 -1.78 21.68 1.73
C ILE A 321 -1.46 20.44 0.91
N SER A 322 -1.15 19.36 1.60
CA SER A 322 -0.97 18.03 1.04
C SER A 322 -1.81 17.01 1.79
N ILE A 323 -2.01 15.86 1.18
CA ILE A 323 -2.61 14.68 1.82
C ILE A 323 -1.63 13.53 1.78
N ALA A 324 -1.68 12.63 2.76
CA ALA A 324 -0.85 11.44 2.77
C ALA A 324 -1.57 10.19 3.30
N VAL A 325 -1.06 9.03 2.89
CA VAL A 325 -1.44 7.71 3.38
C VAL A 325 -0.19 6.86 3.56
N CYS A 326 -0.25 5.89 4.48
CA CYS A 326 0.78 4.90 4.72
C CYS A 326 0.23 3.50 4.41
N VAL A 327 0.75 2.88 3.34
CA VAL A 327 0.35 1.54 2.87
C VAL A 327 1.56 0.59 2.81
N GLY A 328 2.49 0.77 3.74
CA GLY A 328 3.88 0.36 3.57
C GLY A 328 4.68 1.60 3.18
N PRO A 329 4.93 1.86 1.88
CA PRO A 329 5.35 3.17 1.42
C PRO A 329 4.36 4.28 1.84
N ILE A 330 4.87 5.48 2.05
CA ILE A 330 4.07 6.67 2.29
C ILE A 330 3.91 7.41 0.96
N TYR A 331 2.66 7.65 0.56
CA TYR A 331 2.37 8.46 -0.63
C TYR A 331 1.82 9.81 -0.20
N VAL A 332 2.47 10.88 -0.67
CA VAL A 332 2.07 12.27 -0.41
C VAL A 332 1.62 12.91 -1.72
N THR A 333 0.43 13.53 -1.70
CA THR A 333 -0.10 14.29 -2.84
C THR A 333 -0.28 15.74 -2.42
N LYS A 334 0.44 16.63 -3.10
CA LYS A 334 0.30 18.08 -2.92
C LYS A 334 -0.97 18.56 -3.62
N LEU A 335 -1.87 19.16 -2.86
CA LEU A 335 -3.18 19.62 -3.35
C LEU A 335 -3.18 21.09 -3.71
N LEU A 336 -2.58 21.94 -2.87
CA LEU A 336 -2.64 23.39 -3.03
C LEU A 336 -1.40 24.10 -2.49
N THR A 337 -1.02 25.20 -3.15
CA THR A 337 -0.12 26.22 -2.62
C THR A 337 -0.73 27.59 -2.84
N LEU A 338 -0.80 28.38 -1.77
CA LEU A 338 -1.25 29.77 -1.80
C LEU A 338 -0.12 30.69 -1.35
N ASP A 339 0.29 31.59 -2.22
CA ASP A 339 1.17 32.72 -1.86
C ASP A 339 0.30 33.92 -1.47
N LEU A 340 0.10 34.10 -0.17
CA LEU A 340 -0.85 35.09 0.35
C LEU A 340 -0.25 36.49 0.31
N SER A 341 -0.99 37.46 -0.21
CA SER A 341 -0.58 38.86 -0.17
C SER A 341 -1.70 39.77 0.30
N PHE A 342 -1.32 40.83 1.03
CA PHE A 342 -2.23 41.87 1.48
C PHE A 342 -1.94 43.17 0.70
N GLY A 343 -2.31 43.18 -0.58
CA GLY A 343 -2.07 44.28 -1.52
C GLY A 343 -3.19 44.39 -2.56
N PHE A 344 -2.86 44.66 -3.83
CA PHE A 344 -3.84 44.83 -4.91
C PHE A 344 -4.83 43.67 -5.06
N HIS A 345 -4.41 42.45 -4.72
CA HIS A 345 -5.23 41.22 -4.79
C HIS A 345 -5.72 40.74 -3.43
N ALA A 346 -5.71 41.58 -2.39
CA ALA A 346 -6.05 41.18 -1.03
C ALA A 346 -7.48 40.60 -0.93
N SER A 347 -8.46 41.20 -1.62
CA SER A 347 -9.84 40.73 -1.60
C SER A 347 -9.95 39.30 -2.12
N ASP A 348 -9.34 39.01 -3.28
CA ASP A 348 -9.39 37.69 -3.90
C ASP A 348 -8.66 36.64 -3.03
N ASN A 349 -7.51 37.00 -2.46
CA ASN A 349 -6.75 36.13 -1.55
C ASN A 349 -7.55 35.81 -0.28
N VAL A 350 -8.29 36.79 0.27
CA VAL A 350 -9.14 36.60 1.45
C VAL A 350 -10.25 35.60 1.13
N ILE A 351 -10.96 35.78 0.01
CA ILE A 351 -12.05 34.88 -0.38
C ILE A 351 -11.52 33.48 -0.69
N GLN A 352 -10.40 33.38 -1.40
CA GLN A 352 -9.77 32.10 -1.71
C GLN A 352 -9.33 31.36 -0.44
N LEU A 353 -8.69 32.04 0.50
CA LEU A 353 -8.26 31.44 1.76
C LEU A 353 -9.45 31.04 2.63
N ALA A 354 -10.49 31.85 2.71
CA ALA A 354 -11.71 31.52 3.45
C ALA A 354 -12.36 30.22 2.92
N ARG A 355 -12.41 30.04 1.59
CA ARG A 355 -12.88 28.81 0.95
C ARG A 355 -12.05 27.60 1.36
N VAL A 356 -10.73 27.74 1.31
CA VAL A 356 -9.81 26.67 1.73
C VAL A 356 -10.00 26.30 3.20
N PHE A 357 -10.07 27.27 4.10
CA PHE A 357 -10.30 27.01 5.52
C PHE A 357 -11.64 26.32 5.79
N LYS A 358 -12.72 26.78 5.14
CA LYS A 358 -14.04 26.14 5.24
C LYS A 358 -14.01 24.68 4.78
N ILE A 359 -13.36 24.41 3.65
CA ILE A 359 -13.17 23.05 3.12
C ILE A 359 -12.38 22.19 4.11
N LEU A 360 -11.26 22.68 4.62
CA LEU A 360 -10.44 21.95 5.61
C LEU A 360 -11.24 21.64 6.88
N SER A 361 -11.99 22.61 7.40
CA SER A 361 -12.84 22.43 8.58
C SER A 361 -13.88 21.32 8.39
N ARG A 362 -14.57 21.33 7.23
CA ARG A 362 -15.53 20.29 6.89
C ARG A 362 -14.88 18.90 6.79
N HIS A 363 -13.80 18.77 6.02
CA HIS A 363 -13.18 17.45 5.79
C HIS A 363 -12.43 16.93 7.02
N ARG A 364 -12.04 17.79 7.96
CA ARG A 364 -11.58 17.33 9.28
C ARG A 364 -12.64 16.51 9.99
N VAL A 365 -13.90 16.95 9.96
CA VAL A 365 -15.02 16.20 10.58
C VAL A 365 -15.19 14.84 9.90
N GLU A 366 -15.10 14.79 8.57
CA GLU A 366 -15.20 13.54 7.80
C GLU A 366 -14.07 12.55 8.15
N LEU A 367 -12.82 13.04 8.20
CA LEU A 367 -11.67 12.20 8.58
C LEU A 367 -11.74 11.78 10.07
N LYS A 368 -12.21 12.64 10.99
CA LYS A 368 -12.48 12.21 12.38
C LYS A 368 -13.51 11.08 12.44
N ASN A 369 -14.57 11.19 11.66
CA ASN A 369 -15.59 10.14 11.59
C ASN A 369 -15.01 8.84 11.02
N TYR A 370 -14.10 8.91 10.05
CA TYR A 370 -13.35 7.74 9.56
C TYR A 370 -12.61 7.02 10.71
N TYR A 371 -11.82 7.74 11.53
CA TYR A 371 -11.10 7.12 12.65
C TYR A 371 -12.03 6.58 13.75
N ARG A 372 -13.13 7.28 14.08
CA ARG A 372 -14.13 6.76 15.03
C ARG A 372 -14.83 5.52 14.52
N ASN A 373 -15.19 5.47 13.24
CA ASN A 373 -15.85 4.31 12.66
C ASN A 373 -14.91 3.11 12.60
N PHE A 374 -13.62 3.39 12.37
CA PHE A 374 -12.57 2.39 12.43
C PHE A 374 -12.44 1.75 13.82
N GLU A 375 -12.50 2.51 14.91
CA GLU A 375 -12.50 1.95 16.28
C GLU A 375 -13.71 1.03 16.56
N ASN A 376 -14.82 1.26 15.85
CA ASN A 376 -16.08 0.52 16.03
C ASN A 376 -16.28 -0.64 15.04
N SER A 377 -15.36 -0.83 14.09
CA SER A 377 -15.45 -1.87 13.08
C SER A 377 -14.15 -2.66 12.99
N THR A 378 -14.25 -3.93 12.61
CA THR A 378 -13.07 -4.78 12.38
C THR A 378 -12.89 -4.92 10.86
N PRO A 379 -12.25 -3.96 10.17
CA PRO A 379 -12.02 -4.10 8.75
C PRO A 379 -11.13 -5.32 8.49
N PRO A 380 -11.27 -5.97 7.31
CA PRO A 380 -10.42 -7.11 6.98
C PRO A 380 -8.94 -6.73 7.07
N ARG A 381 -8.14 -7.56 7.76
CA ARG A 381 -6.70 -7.33 7.90
C ARG A 381 -6.05 -7.16 6.52
N LEU A 382 -5.14 -6.20 6.44
CA LEU A 382 -4.35 -5.77 5.30
C LEU A 382 -5.15 -5.15 4.14
N SER A 383 -6.48 -5.06 4.23
CA SER A 383 -7.30 -4.44 3.18
C SER A 383 -7.01 -2.94 3.01
N CYS A 384 -6.56 -2.26 4.08
CA CYS A 384 -6.19 -0.85 4.06
C CYS A 384 -5.00 -0.53 3.13
N LEU A 385 -4.20 -1.54 2.77
CA LEU A 385 -3.03 -1.39 1.90
C LEU A 385 -3.41 -1.30 0.41
N PHE A 386 -4.65 -1.66 0.06
CA PHE A 386 -5.14 -1.62 -1.31
C PHE A 386 -5.94 -0.34 -1.58
N PRO A 387 -6.06 0.09 -2.86
CA PRO A 387 -6.83 1.28 -3.20
C PRO A 387 -8.32 1.16 -2.85
N ASN A 388 -8.88 2.24 -2.31
CA ASN A 388 -10.32 2.43 -2.09
C ASN A 388 -10.75 3.71 -2.84
N PRO A 389 -10.83 3.64 -4.19
CA PRO A 389 -10.99 4.82 -5.01
C PRO A 389 -12.40 5.40 -4.93
N THR A 390 -12.53 6.68 -5.27
CA THR A 390 -13.82 7.38 -5.40
C THR A 390 -14.07 7.71 -6.87
N PRO A 391 -15.24 7.38 -7.46
CA PRO A 391 -15.54 7.71 -8.84
C PRO A 391 -15.66 9.23 -9.03
N ILE A 392 -15.20 9.76 -10.17
CA ILE A 392 -15.42 11.18 -10.51
C ILE A 392 -16.90 11.41 -10.84
N ASP A 393 -17.53 10.47 -11.54
CA ASP A 393 -18.95 10.49 -11.88
C ASP A 393 -19.73 9.55 -10.94
N PRO A 394 -20.49 10.08 -9.97
CA PRO A 394 -21.26 9.24 -9.04
C PRO A 394 -22.33 8.37 -9.69
N SER A 395 -22.73 8.68 -10.94
CA SER A 395 -23.70 7.87 -11.68
C SER A 395 -23.12 6.55 -12.19
N LYS A 396 -21.79 6.41 -12.15
CA LYS A 396 -21.04 5.22 -12.56
C LYS A 396 -20.41 4.56 -11.33
N PRO A 397 -21.17 3.72 -10.60
CA PRO A 397 -20.68 3.09 -9.39
C PRO A 397 -19.52 2.15 -9.71
N LEU A 398 -18.55 2.11 -8.80
CA LEU A 398 -17.42 1.20 -8.89
C LEU A 398 -17.88 -0.26 -8.73
N PRO A 399 -17.25 -1.22 -9.43
CA PRO A 399 -17.51 -2.63 -9.21
C PRO A 399 -17.14 -3.03 -7.78
N LYS A 400 -17.97 -3.88 -7.17
CA LYS A 400 -17.68 -4.47 -5.86
C LYS A 400 -16.66 -5.59 -6.03
N LEU A 401 -15.52 -5.45 -5.38
CA LEU A 401 -14.43 -6.40 -5.49
C LEU A 401 -13.63 -6.49 -4.19
N THR A 402 -12.98 -7.63 -4.03
CA THR A 402 -12.07 -7.92 -2.92
C THR A 402 -10.66 -8.10 -3.47
N TYR A 403 -9.75 -7.19 -3.11
CA TYR A 403 -8.33 -7.33 -3.45
C TYR A 403 -7.71 -8.55 -2.77
N ARG A 404 -6.83 -9.25 -3.49
CA ARG A 404 -6.19 -10.49 -3.03
C ARG A 404 -4.68 -10.34 -2.92
N GLN A 405 -4.04 -9.82 -3.95
CA GLN A 405 -2.57 -9.82 -4.04
C GLN A 405 -2.04 -8.58 -4.75
N PHE A 406 -0.85 -8.13 -4.36
CA PHE A 406 -0.05 -7.18 -5.10
C PHE A 406 0.53 -7.84 -6.35
N LEU A 407 0.73 -7.05 -7.40
CA LEU A 407 1.45 -7.48 -8.59
C LEU A 407 2.79 -6.77 -8.70
N SER A 408 3.83 -7.55 -8.93
CA SER A 408 5.13 -7.03 -9.33
C SER A 408 5.07 -6.37 -10.71
N ARG A 409 6.11 -5.61 -11.07
CA ARG A 409 6.25 -5.02 -12.41
C ARG A 409 6.24 -6.07 -13.55
N ALA A 410 6.59 -7.32 -13.24
CA ALA A 410 6.53 -8.44 -14.18
C ALA A 410 5.12 -9.06 -14.31
N GLY A 411 4.11 -8.50 -13.64
CA GLY A 411 2.74 -9.01 -13.65
C GLY A 411 2.54 -10.30 -12.84
N GLN A 412 3.47 -10.61 -11.92
CA GLN A 412 3.39 -11.79 -11.05
C GLN A 412 2.93 -11.40 -9.64
N PRO A 413 2.06 -12.19 -8.98
CA PRO A 413 1.72 -11.99 -7.58
C PRO A 413 2.96 -11.98 -6.70
N THR A 414 3.07 -10.98 -5.81
CA THR A 414 4.19 -10.87 -4.87
C THR A 414 3.72 -10.50 -3.47
N PRO A 415 4.21 -11.15 -2.40
CA PRO A 415 3.95 -10.74 -1.03
C PRO A 415 4.79 -9.52 -0.60
N ASP A 416 5.73 -9.06 -1.43
CA ASP A 416 6.49 -7.85 -1.18
C ASP A 416 5.57 -6.63 -1.30
N LEU A 417 5.77 -5.63 -0.43
CA LEU A 417 5.08 -4.36 -0.58
C LEU A 417 5.52 -3.70 -1.89
N VAL A 418 4.56 -3.45 -2.77
CA VAL A 418 4.85 -2.86 -4.07
C VAL A 418 5.08 -1.36 -3.91
N ASP A 419 6.32 -0.94 -4.13
CA ASP A 419 6.66 0.45 -4.25
C ASP A 419 6.24 1.00 -5.63
N LEU A 420 5.34 1.99 -5.61
CA LEU A 420 4.85 2.70 -6.79
C LEU A 420 5.71 3.94 -7.09
N GLY A 421 6.83 4.11 -6.40
CA GLY A 421 7.91 5.03 -6.71
C GLY A 421 8.36 4.94 -8.17
N GLY A 422 8.22 6.05 -8.90
CA GLY A 422 8.60 6.13 -10.31
C GLY A 422 7.75 5.25 -11.26
N CYS A 423 6.68 4.63 -10.76
CA CYS A 423 5.74 3.87 -11.57
C CYS A 423 4.71 4.81 -12.21
N THR A 424 4.25 4.47 -13.42
CA THR A 424 3.18 5.19 -14.12
C THR A 424 1.83 4.50 -14.01
N THR A 425 1.82 3.29 -13.44
CA THR A 425 0.64 2.45 -13.28
C THR A 425 0.75 1.63 -11.99
N ALA A 426 -0.39 1.34 -11.36
CA ALA A 426 -0.49 0.37 -10.27
C ALA A 426 -1.40 -0.78 -10.70
N MET A 427 -1.08 -2.02 -10.32
CA MET A 427 -1.86 -3.21 -10.67
C MET A 427 -2.00 -4.15 -9.48
N TYR A 428 -3.17 -4.77 -9.36
CA TYR A 428 -3.52 -5.66 -8.27
C TYR A 428 -4.37 -6.82 -8.79
N VAL A 429 -4.28 -7.97 -8.12
CA VAL A 429 -5.22 -9.08 -8.30
C VAL A 429 -6.41 -8.87 -7.35
N ALA A 430 -7.62 -9.01 -7.86
CA ALA A 430 -8.85 -8.99 -7.07
C ALA A 430 -9.82 -10.07 -7.53
N THR A 431 -10.88 -10.29 -6.75
CA THR A 431 -12.05 -11.08 -7.15
C THR A 431 -13.27 -10.18 -7.19
N LEU A 432 -14.08 -10.27 -8.24
CA LEU A 432 -15.39 -9.64 -8.29
C LEU A 432 -16.32 -10.29 -7.25
N ASP A 433 -17.01 -9.50 -6.44
CA ASP A 433 -17.80 -10.02 -5.31
C ASP A 433 -19.06 -10.77 -5.76
N ASP A 434 -19.60 -10.40 -6.92
CA ASP A 434 -20.83 -10.95 -7.51
C ASP A 434 -20.60 -12.24 -8.29
N THR A 435 -19.46 -12.37 -8.99
CA THR A 435 -19.15 -13.55 -9.82
C THR A 435 -18.06 -14.44 -9.24
N SER A 436 -17.30 -13.96 -8.24
CA SER A 436 -16.06 -14.59 -7.76
C SER A 436 -15.00 -14.79 -8.87
N GLU A 437 -15.15 -14.14 -10.04
CA GLU A 437 -14.14 -14.17 -11.09
C GLU A 437 -12.91 -13.37 -10.66
N GLU A 438 -11.73 -13.91 -10.94
CA GLU A 438 -10.47 -13.25 -10.66
C GLU A 438 -10.14 -12.24 -11.77
N VAL A 439 -9.77 -11.02 -11.36
CA VAL A 439 -9.57 -9.87 -12.24
C VAL A 439 -8.28 -9.14 -11.90
N ILE A 440 -7.78 -8.38 -12.88
CA ILE A 440 -6.76 -7.37 -12.69
C ILE A 440 -7.42 -6.01 -12.51
N VAL A 441 -7.08 -5.33 -11.43
CA VAL A 441 -7.41 -3.92 -11.21
C VAL A 441 -6.18 -3.09 -11.52
N LYS A 442 -6.27 -2.22 -12.52
CA LYS A 442 -5.20 -1.32 -12.96
C LYS A 442 -5.60 0.13 -12.73
N PHE A 443 -4.68 0.93 -12.20
CA PHE A 443 -4.76 2.38 -12.12
C PHE A 443 -3.73 3.01 -13.05
N THR A 444 -4.17 3.93 -13.92
CA THR A 444 -3.30 4.57 -14.92
C THR A 444 -3.83 5.95 -15.32
N ALA A 445 -2.96 6.88 -15.71
CA ALA A 445 -3.36 8.24 -16.09
C ALA A 445 -4.14 8.32 -17.41
N ARG A 446 -4.02 7.29 -18.26
CA ARG A 446 -4.66 7.27 -19.58
C ARG A 446 -4.98 5.84 -20.00
N TYR A 447 -6.13 5.67 -20.65
CA TYR A 447 -6.57 4.37 -21.14
C TYR A 447 -7.44 4.50 -22.39
N ASN A 448 -7.25 3.62 -23.36
CA ASN A 448 -8.07 3.55 -24.56
C ASN A 448 -9.09 2.41 -24.46
N GLU A 449 -10.23 2.72 -23.85
CA GLU A 449 -11.33 1.77 -23.66
C GLU A 449 -11.85 1.19 -24.99
N ALA A 450 -11.98 2.03 -26.04
CA ALA A 450 -12.52 1.64 -27.33
C ALA A 450 -11.63 0.60 -28.05
N ALA A 451 -10.30 0.79 -28.00
CA ALA A 451 -9.34 -0.16 -28.55
C ALA A 451 -9.37 -1.50 -27.79
N HIS A 452 -9.49 -1.45 -26.45
CA HIS A 452 -9.60 -2.64 -25.63
C HIS A 452 -10.88 -3.43 -25.96
N HIS A 453 -12.05 -2.80 -25.93
CA HIS A 453 -13.32 -3.45 -26.30
C HIS A 453 -13.29 -4.04 -27.72
N LEU A 454 -12.68 -3.34 -28.68
CA LEU A 454 -12.57 -3.81 -30.06
C LEU A 454 -11.81 -5.15 -30.13
N LEU A 455 -10.69 -5.27 -29.43
CA LEU A 455 -9.90 -6.50 -29.42
C LEU A 455 -10.49 -7.58 -28.51
N ALA A 456 -11.08 -7.21 -27.37
CA ALA A 456 -11.74 -8.14 -26.46
C ALA A 456 -12.91 -8.85 -27.16
N LYS A 457 -13.71 -8.12 -27.94
CA LYS A 457 -14.80 -8.69 -28.76
C LYS A 457 -14.31 -9.70 -29.80
N ALA A 458 -13.05 -9.59 -30.23
CA ALA A 458 -12.41 -10.52 -31.15
C ALA A 458 -11.57 -11.59 -30.44
N GLU A 459 -11.67 -11.70 -29.11
CA GLU A 459 -10.89 -12.62 -28.26
C GLU A 459 -9.36 -12.41 -28.32
N LEU A 460 -8.94 -11.22 -28.76
CA LEU A 460 -7.53 -10.80 -28.92
C LEU A 460 -7.05 -9.89 -27.79
N ALA A 461 -7.89 -9.66 -26.78
CA ALA A 461 -7.56 -8.99 -25.54
C ALA A 461 -8.32 -9.68 -24.38
N PRO A 462 -7.93 -9.44 -23.12
CA PRO A 462 -8.74 -9.81 -21.97
C PRO A 462 -10.13 -9.19 -22.05
N LYS A 463 -11.14 -9.82 -21.43
CA LYS A 463 -12.44 -9.17 -21.24
C LYS A 463 -12.29 -7.93 -20.35
N LEU A 464 -12.85 -6.81 -20.78
CA LEU A 464 -12.89 -5.57 -20.00
C LEU A 464 -14.21 -5.50 -19.22
N TYR A 465 -14.14 -5.41 -17.89
CA TYR A 465 -15.30 -5.34 -17.00
C TYR A 465 -15.67 -3.91 -16.63
N PHE A 466 -14.68 -3.04 -16.45
CA PHE A 466 -14.89 -1.66 -16.02
C PHE A 466 -13.75 -0.76 -16.47
N CYS A 467 -14.06 0.48 -16.85
CA CYS A 467 -13.07 1.50 -17.20
C CYS A 467 -13.65 2.90 -17.00
N GLU A 468 -13.37 3.55 -15.86
CA GLU A 468 -13.85 4.91 -15.58
C GLU A 468 -12.83 5.74 -14.83
N ARG A 469 -13.02 7.06 -14.84
CA ARG A 469 -12.16 7.98 -14.08
C ARG A 469 -12.50 7.98 -12.60
N VAL A 470 -11.46 7.98 -11.78
CA VAL A 470 -11.51 8.09 -10.32
C VAL A 470 -10.72 9.30 -9.86
N VAL A 471 -11.02 9.79 -8.65
CA VAL A 471 -10.27 10.89 -8.02
C VAL A 471 -8.79 10.51 -7.89
N GLY A 472 -7.90 11.50 -8.06
CA GLY A 472 -6.47 11.28 -8.27
C GLY A 472 -6.06 11.35 -9.75
N ASP A 473 -6.98 11.75 -10.63
CA ASP A 473 -6.78 11.90 -12.07
C ASP A 473 -6.34 10.62 -12.80
N LEU A 474 -6.81 9.47 -12.30
CA LEU A 474 -6.54 8.16 -12.89
C LEU A 474 -7.81 7.53 -13.47
N TYR A 475 -7.61 6.58 -14.39
CA TYR A 475 -8.58 5.55 -14.72
C TYR A 475 -8.44 4.39 -13.75
N MET A 476 -9.57 3.86 -13.28
CA MET A 476 -9.65 2.52 -12.72
C MET A 476 -10.14 1.59 -13.83
N VAL A 477 -9.33 0.57 -14.13
CA VAL A 477 -9.60 -0.42 -15.17
C VAL A 477 -9.67 -1.79 -14.51
N VAL A 478 -10.77 -2.51 -14.71
CA VAL A 478 -10.95 -3.88 -14.23
C VAL A 478 -11.10 -4.80 -15.43
N MET A 479 -10.21 -5.77 -15.57
CA MET A 479 -10.15 -6.69 -16.71
C MET A 479 -9.89 -8.14 -16.28
N GLU A 480 -10.21 -9.10 -17.14
CA GLU A 480 -9.95 -10.54 -16.95
C GLU A 480 -8.48 -10.78 -16.56
N ARG A 481 -8.24 -11.58 -15.52
CA ARG A 481 -6.91 -12.09 -15.23
C ARG A 481 -6.59 -13.26 -16.14
N VAL A 482 -5.78 -13.01 -17.15
CA VAL A 482 -5.33 -14.04 -18.09
C VAL A 482 -4.13 -14.79 -17.52
N SER A 483 -4.24 -16.11 -17.38
CA SER A 483 -3.13 -16.99 -16.97
C SER A 483 -2.23 -17.33 -18.17
N GLY A 484 -1.59 -16.29 -18.72
CA GLY A 484 -0.73 -16.36 -19.89
C GLY A 484 0.73 -16.05 -19.57
N ILE A 485 1.65 -16.63 -20.36
CA ILE A 485 3.08 -16.33 -20.30
C ILE A 485 3.38 -15.22 -21.30
N SER A 486 4.05 -14.14 -20.87
CA SER A 486 4.41 -13.07 -21.79
C SER A 486 5.45 -13.54 -22.81
N VAL A 487 5.45 -12.95 -24.01
CA VAL A 487 6.48 -13.25 -25.02
C VAL A 487 7.88 -12.94 -24.46
N TRP A 488 8.02 -11.90 -23.65
CA TRP A 488 9.29 -11.59 -22.98
C TRP A 488 9.75 -12.72 -22.06
N GLN A 489 8.84 -13.30 -21.27
CA GLN A 489 9.18 -14.41 -20.38
C GLN A 489 9.61 -15.63 -21.19
N LEU A 490 8.94 -15.95 -22.29
CA LEU A 490 9.37 -17.03 -23.20
C LEU A 490 10.81 -16.79 -23.71
N GLN A 491 11.18 -15.54 -24.01
CA GLN A 491 12.54 -15.20 -24.42
C GLN A 491 13.56 -15.41 -23.30
N GLN A 492 13.25 -15.00 -22.07
CA GLN A 492 14.12 -15.22 -20.91
C GLN A 492 14.33 -16.72 -20.64
N ASP A 493 13.25 -17.49 -20.73
CA ASP A 493 13.25 -18.94 -20.53
C ASP A 493 13.84 -19.71 -21.73
N LYS A 494 14.27 -18.99 -22.79
CA LYS A 494 14.76 -19.57 -24.05
C LYS A 494 13.79 -20.57 -24.67
N THR A 495 12.50 -20.37 -24.42
CA THR A 495 11.42 -21.18 -24.99
C THR A 495 11.05 -20.63 -26.36
N PRO A 496 10.92 -21.48 -27.40
CA PRO A 496 10.50 -21.03 -28.72
C PRO A 496 9.16 -20.30 -28.68
N ILE A 497 9.09 -19.11 -29.29
CA ILE A 497 7.85 -18.36 -29.41
C ILE A 497 6.95 -19.04 -30.45
N PRO A 498 5.71 -19.46 -30.09
CA PRO A 498 4.83 -20.15 -31.02
C PRO A 498 4.42 -19.28 -32.22
N GLU A 499 4.31 -19.86 -33.41
CA GLU A 499 3.95 -19.14 -34.65
C GLU A 499 2.55 -18.48 -34.58
N ILE A 500 1.65 -19.03 -33.77
CA ILE A 500 0.32 -18.45 -33.52
C ILE A 500 0.40 -17.04 -32.92
N VAL A 501 1.45 -16.73 -32.15
CA VAL A 501 1.66 -15.40 -31.56
C VAL A 501 1.71 -14.34 -32.65
N LEU A 502 2.58 -14.52 -33.64
CA LEU A 502 2.71 -13.56 -34.74
C LEU A 502 1.41 -13.46 -35.56
N THR A 503 0.74 -14.60 -35.77
CA THR A 503 -0.51 -14.65 -36.53
C THR A 503 -1.62 -13.84 -35.85
N LYS A 504 -1.78 -14.01 -34.52
CA LYS A 504 -2.81 -13.32 -33.75
C LYS A 504 -2.48 -11.84 -33.51
N VAL A 505 -1.21 -11.48 -33.34
CA VAL A 505 -0.79 -10.08 -33.29
C VAL A 505 -1.08 -9.37 -34.62
N LYS A 506 -0.81 -9.99 -35.77
CA LYS A 506 -1.19 -9.46 -37.09
C LYS A 506 -2.69 -9.22 -37.20
N GLU A 507 -3.49 -10.15 -36.70
CA GLU A 507 -4.94 -10.03 -36.68
C GLU A 507 -5.41 -8.83 -35.85
N ALA A 508 -4.87 -8.66 -34.63
CA ALA A 508 -5.18 -7.56 -33.74
C ALA A 508 -4.80 -6.20 -34.33
N VAL A 509 -3.58 -6.06 -34.85
CA VAL A 509 -3.10 -4.83 -35.49
C VAL A 509 -3.96 -4.45 -36.69
N ARG A 510 -4.34 -5.43 -37.53
CA ARG A 510 -5.23 -5.19 -38.67
C ARG A 510 -6.59 -4.66 -38.23
N LEU A 511 -7.19 -5.21 -37.16
CA LEU A 511 -8.48 -4.75 -36.65
C LEU A 511 -8.41 -3.31 -36.12
N LEU A 512 -7.35 -2.97 -35.37
CA LEU A 512 -7.11 -1.61 -34.89
C LEU A 512 -6.93 -0.64 -36.07
N HIS A 513 -6.10 -0.99 -37.05
CA HIS A 513 -5.81 -0.14 -38.21
C HIS A 513 -7.03 0.11 -39.09
N GLN A 514 -7.97 -0.83 -39.15
CA GLN A 514 -9.27 -0.65 -39.83
C GLN A 514 -10.18 0.38 -39.17
N LYS A 515 -9.91 0.73 -37.91
CA LYS A 515 -10.60 1.77 -37.14
C LYS A 515 -9.73 3.01 -36.96
N ASP A 516 -8.65 3.13 -37.74
CA ASP A 516 -7.65 4.19 -37.63
C ASP A 516 -7.06 4.30 -36.22
N LEU A 517 -6.94 3.17 -35.51
CA LEU A 517 -6.26 3.08 -34.22
C LEU A 517 -4.88 2.47 -34.40
N VAL A 518 -3.89 3.05 -33.74
CA VAL A 518 -2.52 2.56 -33.62
C VAL A 518 -2.37 2.05 -32.19
N PHE A 519 -1.84 0.84 -31.99
CA PHE A 519 -1.62 0.29 -30.65
C PHE A 519 -0.49 1.03 -29.93
N GLY A 520 0.61 1.28 -30.66
CA GLY A 520 1.72 2.11 -30.23
C GLY A 520 2.72 1.43 -29.28
N ASP A 521 2.30 0.40 -28.55
CA ASP A 521 3.13 -0.29 -27.55
C ASP A 521 3.19 -1.83 -27.71
N LEU A 522 3.40 -2.33 -28.94
CA LEU A 522 3.48 -3.77 -29.26
C LEU A 522 4.79 -4.44 -28.80
N ARG A 523 5.20 -4.22 -27.55
CA ARG A 523 6.38 -4.86 -26.94
C ARG A 523 6.06 -6.29 -26.49
N SER A 524 7.10 -7.11 -26.34
CA SER A 524 6.97 -8.51 -25.93
C SER A 524 6.37 -8.72 -24.52
N ASN A 525 6.41 -7.69 -23.66
CA ASN A 525 5.72 -7.69 -22.37
C ASN A 525 4.20 -7.59 -22.50
N ASN A 526 3.72 -6.96 -23.57
CA ASN A 526 2.30 -6.63 -23.78
C ASN A 526 1.56 -7.69 -24.62
N ILE A 527 2.20 -8.85 -24.85
CA ILE A 527 1.67 -9.98 -25.60
C ILE A 527 1.73 -11.21 -24.70
N LEU A 528 0.56 -11.74 -24.33
CA LEU A 528 0.46 -12.94 -23.52
C LEU A 528 0.05 -14.14 -24.38
N TYR A 529 0.71 -15.27 -24.17
CA TYR A 529 0.39 -16.55 -24.76
C TYR A 529 -0.16 -17.51 -23.69
N VAL A 530 -1.39 -17.98 -23.90
CA VAL A 530 -2.08 -18.92 -23.03
C VAL A 530 -1.93 -20.32 -23.62
N LEU A 531 -1.04 -21.12 -23.03
CA LEU A 531 -0.64 -22.42 -23.57
C LEU A 531 -1.81 -23.40 -23.71
N VAL A 532 -2.68 -23.49 -22.68
CA VAL A 532 -3.77 -24.48 -22.61
C VAL A 532 -4.84 -24.22 -23.67
N GLU A 533 -5.16 -22.94 -23.90
CA GLU A 533 -6.19 -22.51 -24.85
C GLU A 533 -5.64 -22.28 -26.25
N ASN A 534 -4.30 -22.28 -26.41
CA ASN A 534 -3.61 -21.81 -27.60
C ASN A 534 -4.11 -20.41 -28.02
N ARG A 535 -4.37 -19.54 -27.03
CA ARG A 535 -4.91 -18.19 -27.16
C ARG A 535 -3.79 -17.17 -27.01
N VAL A 536 -3.87 -16.07 -27.76
CA VAL A 536 -2.91 -14.96 -27.69
C VAL A 536 -3.71 -13.68 -27.47
N VAL A 537 -3.34 -12.92 -26.45
CA VAL A 537 -4.01 -11.66 -26.13
C VAL A 537 -3.01 -10.52 -26.02
N LEU A 538 -3.43 -9.35 -26.47
CA LEU A 538 -2.74 -8.09 -26.19
C LEU A 538 -3.23 -7.51 -24.87
N VAL A 539 -2.31 -6.98 -24.09
CA VAL A 539 -2.58 -6.27 -22.83
C VAL A 539 -1.94 -4.88 -22.86
N ASP A 540 -2.26 -4.05 -21.87
CA ASP A 540 -1.76 -2.68 -21.74
C ASP A 540 -2.26 -1.69 -22.83
N PHE A 541 -3.50 -1.23 -22.66
CA PHE A 541 -4.17 -0.29 -23.56
C PHE A 541 -4.01 1.18 -23.12
N ASP A 542 -2.90 1.54 -22.48
CA ASP A 542 -2.68 2.91 -22.01
C ASP A 542 -2.30 3.86 -23.16
N TRP A 543 -1.76 3.32 -24.25
CA TRP A 543 -1.16 4.07 -25.35
C TRP A 543 -1.96 4.13 -26.65
N PRO A 544 -2.87 3.19 -26.97
CA PRO A 544 -3.53 3.23 -28.27
C PRO A 544 -4.16 4.59 -28.56
N GLY A 545 -4.00 5.04 -29.79
CA GLY A 545 -4.41 6.37 -30.22
C GLY A 545 -4.78 6.37 -31.70
N LYS A 546 -5.47 7.41 -32.13
CA LYS A 546 -5.89 7.54 -33.53
C LYS A 546 -4.68 7.84 -34.45
N ASP A 547 -4.63 7.20 -35.61
CA ASP A 547 -3.58 7.41 -36.62
C ASP A 547 -3.53 8.88 -37.06
N GLY A 548 -2.33 9.47 -37.03
CA GLY A 548 -2.11 10.87 -37.39
C GLY A 548 -2.55 11.91 -36.35
N GLU A 549 -3.19 11.50 -35.25
CA GLU A 549 -3.73 12.41 -34.21
C GLU A 549 -3.26 12.05 -32.79
N GLY A 550 -3.29 10.76 -32.44
CA GLY A 550 -2.85 10.24 -31.15
C GLY A 550 -1.37 10.49 -30.91
N ARG A 551 -0.98 10.61 -29.63
CA ARG A 551 0.40 10.97 -29.24
C ARG A 551 1.00 10.03 -28.21
N TYR A 552 2.28 9.75 -28.36
CA TYR A 552 3.08 9.06 -27.35
C TYR A 552 3.17 9.85 -26.05
N PRO A 553 3.47 9.21 -24.90
CA PRO A 553 3.72 9.94 -23.67
C PRO A 553 4.85 10.95 -23.85
N ALA A 554 4.75 12.10 -23.19
CA ALA A 554 5.87 13.03 -23.11
C ALA A 554 7.05 12.46 -22.30
N THR A 555 6.78 11.48 -21.45
CA THR A 555 7.76 10.75 -20.62
C THR A 555 8.35 9.53 -21.32
N LEU A 556 8.12 9.35 -22.63
CA LEU A 556 8.66 8.22 -23.38
C LEU A 556 10.20 8.18 -23.24
N ASN A 557 10.71 7.12 -22.61
CA ASN A 557 12.13 6.94 -22.44
C ASN A 557 12.78 6.44 -23.75
N ARG A 558 13.73 7.21 -24.26
CA ARG A 558 14.57 6.87 -25.43
C ARG A 558 16.06 6.77 -25.05
N SER A 559 16.37 6.34 -23.83
CA SER A 559 17.75 6.13 -23.39
C SER A 559 18.54 5.34 -24.43
N THR A 560 19.85 5.56 -24.49
CA THR A 560 20.75 4.96 -25.51
C THR A 560 20.61 3.44 -25.59
N ASP A 561 20.34 2.77 -24.46
CA ASP A 561 20.13 1.32 -24.37
C ASP A 561 18.77 0.85 -24.96
N MET A 562 17.80 1.75 -25.07
CA MET A 562 16.48 1.54 -25.70
C MET A 562 16.36 2.15 -27.09
N SER A 563 17.44 2.68 -27.66
CA SER A 563 17.40 3.30 -29.00
C SER A 563 17.00 2.32 -30.12
N ASN A 564 17.23 1.02 -29.91
CA ASN A 564 16.86 -0.05 -30.84
C ASN A 564 15.47 -0.66 -30.57
N THR A 565 14.73 -0.22 -29.53
CA THR A 565 13.41 -0.78 -29.20
C THR A 565 12.24 -0.03 -29.85
N TRP A 566 12.50 1.14 -30.44
CA TRP A 566 11.47 1.99 -31.04
C TRP A 566 11.77 2.31 -32.50
N HIS A 567 10.71 2.46 -33.29
CA HIS A 567 10.83 3.00 -34.64
C HIS A 567 11.44 4.43 -34.58
N LYS A 568 12.29 4.78 -35.55
CA LYS A 568 13.08 6.03 -35.53
C LYS A 568 12.26 7.33 -35.39
N TRP A 569 10.99 7.30 -35.80
CA TRP A 569 10.07 8.43 -35.74
C TRP A 569 9.15 8.44 -34.51
N VAL A 570 9.30 7.46 -33.62
CA VAL A 570 8.64 7.46 -32.32
C VAL A 570 9.41 8.44 -31.41
N LEU A 571 8.76 9.55 -31.07
CA LEU A 571 9.31 10.64 -30.28
C LEU A 571 8.45 10.89 -29.03
N PRO A 572 9.03 11.43 -27.94
CA PRO A 572 8.24 11.93 -26.81
C PRO A 572 7.20 12.94 -27.30
N HIS A 573 5.93 12.72 -26.95
CA HIS A 573 4.79 13.50 -27.44
C HIS A 573 4.62 13.55 -28.98
N GLY A 574 5.32 12.67 -29.70
CA GLY A 574 5.23 12.51 -31.15
C GLY A 574 3.90 11.90 -31.57
N VAL A 575 3.50 12.18 -32.80
CA VAL A 575 2.26 11.67 -33.41
C VAL A 575 2.41 10.17 -33.72
N MET A 576 1.37 9.40 -33.42
CA MET A 576 1.29 7.98 -33.68
C MET A 576 0.88 7.73 -35.14
N HIS A 577 1.55 6.76 -35.74
CA HIS A 577 1.31 6.34 -37.11
C HIS A 577 1.24 4.82 -37.20
N LYS A 578 0.39 4.28 -38.07
CA LYS A 578 0.24 2.82 -38.28
C LYS A 578 1.57 2.13 -38.57
N GLU A 579 2.49 2.80 -39.24
CA GLU A 579 3.85 2.33 -39.53
C GLU A 579 4.63 1.95 -38.28
N HIS A 580 4.33 2.56 -37.12
CA HIS A 580 4.99 2.23 -35.86
C HIS A 580 4.63 0.82 -35.38
N ASP A 581 3.35 0.44 -35.48
CA ASP A 581 2.91 -0.93 -35.16
C ASP A 581 3.50 -1.94 -36.15
N LEU A 582 3.51 -1.60 -37.45
CA LEU A 582 4.07 -2.45 -38.49
C LEU A 582 5.57 -2.71 -38.25
N TRP A 583 6.31 -1.70 -37.82
CA TRP A 583 7.72 -1.85 -37.49
C TRP A 583 7.92 -2.76 -36.27
N LEU A 584 7.16 -2.57 -35.19
CA LEU A 584 7.21 -3.43 -33.99
C LEU A 584 6.85 -4.88 -34.32
N MET A 585 5.88 -5.08 -35.22
CA MET A 585 5.48 -6.40 -35.69
C MET A 585 6.58 -7.11 -36.48
N GLU A 586 7.35 -6.38 -37.31
CA GLU A 586 8.53 -6.97 -37.97
C GLU A 586 9.64 -7.31 -36.96
N GLN A 587 9.81 -6.54 -35.88
CA GLN A 587 10.71 -6.93 -34.78
C GLN A 587 10.25 -8.24 -34.11
N LEU A 588 8.95 -8.36 -33.80
CA LEU A 588 8.37 -9.59 -33.24
C LEU A 588 8.58 -10.80 -34.15
N LYS A 589 8.45 -10.63 -35.46
CA LYS A 589 8.67 -11.70 -36.45
C LYS A 589 10.11 -12.19 -36.45
N VAL A 590 11.10 -11.33 -36.19
CA VAL A 590 12.51 -11.75 -36.03
C VAL A 590 12.64 -12.65 -34.80
N LEU A 591 11.96 -12.33 -33.70
CA LEU A 591 11.98 -13.13 -32.47
C LEU A 591 11.32 -14.50 -32.62
N CYS A 592 10.31 -14.63 -33.48
CA CYS A 592 9.59 -15.89 -33.71
C CYS A 592 10.37 -16.88 -34.58
N LYS A 593 11.51 -16.50 -35.17
CA LYS A 593 12.34 -17.43 -35.96
C LYS A 593 13.16 -18.32 -35.01
N PRO A 594 13.25 -19.64 -35.26
CA PRO A 594 14.17 -20.49 -34.50
C PRO A 594 15.60 -19.94 -34.67
N ASN A 595 16.35 -19.83 -33.56
CA ASN A 595 17.78 -19.61 -33.64
C ASN A 595 18.38 -20.81 -34.38
N VAL A 596 18.78 -20.60 -35.63
CA VAL A 596 19.43 -21.61 -36.48
C VAL A 596 20.83 -21.90 -35.97
#